data_AF-A0A917DRD6-F1
#
_entry.id   AF-A0A917DRD6-F1
#
_cell.length_a   1.000
_cell.length_b   1.000
_cell.length_c   1.000
_cell.angle_alpha   90.00
_cell.angle_beta   90.00
_cell.angle_gamma   90.00
#
_symmetry.space_group_name_H-M   'P 1'
#
loop_
_entity.id
_entity.type
_entity.pdbx_description
1 polymer ?
#
loop_
_entity_poly.entity_id
_entity_poly.type
_entity_poly.pdbx_seq_one_letter_code
_entity_poly.pdbx_strand_id
1 'polypeptide(L)'
;MLKVKTGDLDKMGLLFERYHRALLAFFYHSTGQSAHSEDLVQTVFYRMLKYRHTFIENGEFRTWMYHLARNVLNDSIKKNHRMSYQSDMTSMSEQAFTEPSADKQLEKKQEHENLHAALAKLSSEHREVLVLSRFQDLSYNEIADILQTTEGNIKVKVHRAMKELKSIYLKEMI
;
A
#
# COMPACT_ATOMS: atom_id res chain seq x y z
N MET A 1 -10.36 -17.78 0.21
CA MET A 1 -8.98 -18.30 0.17
C MET A 1 -8.89 -19.80 0.36
N LEU A 2 -9.55 -20.40 1.37
CA LEU A 2 -9.48 -21.86 1.61
C LEU A 2 -9.83 -22.71 0.38
N LYS A 3 -10.93 -22.38 -0.31
CA LYS A 3 -11.31 -23.06 -1.57
C LYS A 3 -10.26 -22.90 -2.68
N VAL A 4 -9.69 -21.71 -2.82
CA VAL A 4 -8.60 -21.44 -3.77
C VAL A 4 -7.39 -22.31 -3.45
N LYS A 5 -7.01 -22.40 -2.15
CA LYS A 5 -5.90 -23.25 -1.68
C LYS A 5 -6.11 -24.72 -2.08
N THR A 6 -7.33 -25.23 -1.99
CA THR A 6 -7.66 -26.62 -2.35
C THR A 6 -7.85 -26.86 -3.86
N GLY A 7 -7.70 -25.83 -4.70
CA GLY A 7 -7.71 -25.96 -6.16
C GLY A 7 -8.93 -25.38 -6.88
N ASP A 8 -9.91 -24.82 -6.15
CA ASP A 8 -11.05 -24.10 -6.75
C ASP A 8 -10.59 -22.66 -7.11
N LEU A 9 -9.80 -22.57 -8.19
CA LEU A 9 -9.12 -21.34 -8.60
C LEU A 9 -10.09 -20.25 -9.04
N ASP A 10 -11.29 -20.60 -9.50
CA ASP A 10 -12.33 -19.65 -9.92
C ASP A 10 -12.78 -18.74 -8.76
N LYS A 11 -12.63 -19.21 -7.51
CA LYS A 11 -12.91 -18.38 -6.32
C LYS A 11 -11.89 -17.26 -6.12
N MET A 12 -10.81 -17.19 -6.90
CA MET A 12 -9.89 -16.06 -6.89
C MET A 12 -10.59 -14.79 -7.38
N GLY A 13 -11.55 -14.88 -8.31
CA GLY A 13 -12.33 -13.72 -8.77
C GLY A 13 -13.05 -13.00 -7.62
N LEU A 14 -13.62 -13.75 -6.68
CA LEU A 14 -14.26 -13.18 -5.49
C LEU A 14 -13.28 -12.45 -4.56
N LEU A 15 -12.03 -12.92 -4.49
CA LEU A 15 -10.98 -12.22 -3.75
C LEU A 15 -10.53 -10.96 -4.49
N PHE A 16 -10.47 -11.02 -5.82
CA PHE A 16 -10.15 -9.86 -6.65
C PHE A 16 -11.18 -8.75 -6.46
N GLU A 17 -12.46 -9.03 -6.65
CA GLU A 17 -13.54 -8.06 -6.46
C GLU A 17 -13.53 -7.42 -5.08
N ARG A 18 -13.21 -8.22 -4.04
CA ARG A 18 -13.20 -7.75 -2.65
C ARG A 18 -11.98 -6.91 -2.29
N TYR A 19 -10.80 -7.23 -2.83
CA TYR A 19 -9.53 -6.69 -2.32
C TYR A 19 -8.72 -5.88 -3.34
N HIS A 20 -9.07 -5.88 -4.64
CA HIS A 20 -8.39 -5.09 -5.66
C HIS A 20 -8.27 -3.63 -5.27
N ARG A 21 -9.38 -2.97 -4.90
CA ARG A 21 -9.39 -1.55 -4.54
C ARG A 21 -8.52 -1.24 -3.32
N ALA A 22 -8.52 -2.13 -2.32
CA ALA A 22 -7.73 -1.95 -1.12
C ALA A 22 -6.21 -2.09 -1.42
N LEU A 23 -5.84 -3.09 -2.22
CA LEU A 23 -4.46 -3.27 -2.66
C LEU A 23 -3.99 -2.12 -3.57
N LEU A 24 -4.85 -1.65 -4.47
CA LEU A 24 -4.55 -0.50 -5.32
C LEU A 24 -4.30 0.75 -4.47
N ALA A 25 -5.17 1.01 -3.50
CA ALA A 25 -4.97 2.09 -2.54
C ALA A 25 -3.65 1.92 -1.76
N PHE A 26 -3.34 0.73 -1.27
CA PHE A 26 -2.08 0.45 -0.56
C PHE A 26 -0.85 0.82 -1.40
N PHE A 27 -0.79 0.35 -2.65
CA PHE A 27 0.33 0.63 -3.54
C PHE A 27 0.37 2.10 -3.97
N TYR A 28 -0.78 2.73 -4.19
CA TYR A 28 -0.85 4.14 -4.57
C TYR A 28 -0.34 5.05 -3.46
N HIS A 29 -0.75 4.84 -2.20
CA HIS A 29 -0.23 5.63 -1.07
C HIS A 29 1.26 5.33 -0.78
N SER A 30 1.76 4.18 -1.23
CA SER A 30 3.16 3.81 -1.07
C SER A 30 4.07 4.39 -2.16
N THR A 31 3.58 4.43 -3.42
CA THR A 31 4.40 4.74 -4.61
C THR A 31 4.05 6.08 -5.27
N GLY A 32 2.82 6.58 -5.11
CA GLY A 32 2.29 7.75 -5.80
C GLY A 32 2.03 7.56 -7.30
N GLN A 33 2.15 6.35 -7.84
CA GLN A 33 2.07 6.07 -9.28
C GLN A 33 0.91 5.11 -9.58
N SER A 34 -0.13 5.60 -10.26
CA SER A 34 -1.36 4.83 -10.51
C SER A 34 -1.10 3.58 -11.38
N ALA A 35 -0.49 3.77 -12.56
CA ALA A 35 -0.20 2.67 -13.49
C ALA A 35 0.68 1.58 -12.84
N HIS A 36 1.76 1.99 -12.17
CA HIS A 36 2.63 1.08 -11.44
C HIS A 36 1.89 0.34 -10.32
N SER A 37 0.95 1.01 -9.64
CA SER A 37 0.16 0.38 -8.58
C SER A 37 -0.73 -0.74 -9.12
N GLU A 38 -1.38 -0.56 -10.28
CA GLU A 38 -2.16 -1.63 -10.93
C GLU A 38 -1.30 -2.86 -11.27
N ASP A 39 -0.09 -2.64 -11.80
CA ASP A 39 0.85 -3.73 -12.10
C ASP A 39 1.26 -4.51 -10.83
N LEU A 40 1.46 -3.80 -9.71
CA LEU A 40 1.76 -4.43 -8.44
C LEU A 40 0.54 -5.23 -7.90
N VAL A 41 -0.68 -4.72 -8.07
CA VAL A 41 -1.90 -5.46 -7.69
C VAL A 41 -2.00 -6.77 -8.48
N GLN A 42 -1.81 -6.73 -9.79
CA GLN A 42 -1.80 -7.93 -10.64
C GLN A 42 -0.74 -8.93 -10.18
N THR A 43 0.46 -8.43 -9.85
CA THR A 43 1.56 -9.26 -9.32
C THR A 43 1.17 -9.92 -7.99
N VAL A 44 0.47 -9.22 -7.11
CA VAL A 44 -0.03 -9.79 -5.85
C VAL A 44 -0.99 -10.94 -6.12
N PHE A 45 -2.02 -10.75 -6.94
CA PHE A 45 -2.99 -11.82 -7.23
C PHE A 45 -2.34 -13.02 -7.92
N TYR A 46 -1.40 -12.79 -8.85
CA TYR A 46 -0.60 -13.85 -9.44
C TYR A 46 0.18 -14.63 -8.37
N ARG A 47 0.86 -13.92 -7.46
CA ARG A 47 1.60 -14.56 -6.36
C ARG A 47 0.67 -15.26 -5.37
N MET A 48 -0.53 -14.74 -5.11
CA MET A 48 -1.52 -15.41 -4.27
C MET A 48 -1.93 -16.76 -4.86
N LEU A 49 -2.15 -16.83 -6.18
CA LEU A 49 -2.40 -18.10 -6.86
C LEU A 49 -1.20 -19.03 -6.76
N LYS A 50 0.01 -18.54 -7.04
CA LYS A 50 1.25 -19.33 -7.01
C LYS A 50 1.54 -19.92 -5.62
N TYR A 51 1.40 -19.10 -4.59
CA TYR A 51 1.74 -19.44 -3.20
C TYR A 51 0.51 -19.80 -2.34
N ARG A 52 -0.66 -20.05 -2.94
CA ARG A 52 -1.91 -20.36 -2.23
C ARG A 52 -1.79 -21.47 -1.18
N HIS A 53 -0.86 -22.41 -1.38
CA HIS A 53 -0.60 -23.53 -0.48
C HIS A 53 0.03 -23.10 0.86
N THR A 54 0.67 -21.93 0.93
CA THR A 54 1.29 -21.40 2.16
C THR A 54 0.30 -20.72 3.09
N PHE A 55 -0.94 -20.45 2.63
CA PHE A 55 -1.98 -19.88 3.47
C PHE A 55 -2.41 -20.87 4.56
N ILE A 56 -2.36 -20.41 5.82
CA ILE A 56 -2.77 -21.19 7.00
C ILE A 56 -4.20 -20.77 7.38
N GLU A 57 -5.06 -21.75 7.65
CA GLU A 57 -6.50 -21.54 7.85
C GLU A 57 -6.85 -20.66 9.07
N ASN A 58 -5.98 -20.64 10.07
CA ASN A 58 -6.12 -19.80 11.26
C ASN A 58 -5.46 -18.41 11.11
N GLY A 59 -4.87 -18.11 9.96
CA GLY A 59 -4.29 -16.79 9.69
C GLY A 59 -5.35 -15.80 9.19
N GLU A 60 -5.34 -14.59 9.73
CA GLU A 60 -6.05 -13.43 9.16
C GLU A 60 -5.65 -13.28 7.69
N PHE A 61 -6.59 -13.53 6.77
CA PHE A 61 -6.32 -13.49 5.33
C PHE A 61 -5.77 -12.13 4.88
N ARG A 62 -6.25 -11.04 5.49
CA ARG A 62 -5.76 -9.68 5.23
C ARG A 62 -4.29 -9.56 5.57
N THR A 63 -3.86 -10.03 6.74
CA THR A 63 -2.45 -10.03 7.17
C THR A 63 -1.56 -10.78 6.20
N TRP A 64 -1.96 -11.99 5.79
CA TRP A 64 -1.21 -12.77 4.80
C TRP A 64 -1.12 -12.07 3.44
N MET A 65 -2.24 -11.48 2.98
CA MET A 65 -2.30 -10.74 1.73
C MET A 65 -1.39 -9.50 1.75
N TYR A 66 -1.44 -8.69 2.81
CA TYR A 66 -0.58 -7.50 2.92
C TYR A 66 0.88 -7.84 3.16
N HIS A 67 1.19 -8.97 3.80
CA HIS A 67 2.56 -9.49 3.85
C HIS A 67 3.09 -9.77 2.43
N LEU A 68 2.27 -10.39 1.58
CA LEU A 68 2.62 -10.62 0.18
C LEU A 68 2.73 -9.30 -0.62
N ALA A 69 1.79 -8.38 -0.43
CA ALA A 69 1.78 -7.07 -1.08
C ALA A 69 3.04 -6.24 -0.72
N ARG A 70 3.44 -6.27 0.55
CA ARG A 70 4.68 -5.67 1.02
C ARG A 70 5.90 -6.26 0.33
N ASN A 71 5.96 -7.58 0.19
CA ASN A 71 7.07 -8.24 -0.50
C ASN A 71 7.13 -7.82 -1.98
N VAL A 72 5.98 -7.71 -2.65
CA VAL A 72 5.88 -7.20 -4.03
C VAL A 72 6.37 -5.75 -4.12
N LEU A 73 5.96 -4.88 -3.20
CA LEU A 73 6.43 -3.49 -3.14
C LEU A 73 7.96 -3.43 -2.97
N ASN A 74 8.51 -4.18 -2.01
CA ASN A 74 9.94 -4.20 -1.73
C ASN A 74 10.76 -4.72 -2.92
N ASP A 75 10.27 -5.74 -3.62
CA ASP A 75 10.90 -6.26 -4.84
C ASP A 75 10.92 -5.20 -5.96
N SER A 76 9.81 -4.47 -6.11
CA SER A 76 9.71 -3.37 -7.07
C SER A 76 10.67 -2.22 -6.76
N ILE A 77 10.75 -1.79 -5.50
CA ILE A 77 11.68 -0.72 -5.08
C ILE A 77 13.14 -1.14 -5.36
N LYS A 78 13.51 -2.39 -5.03
CA LYS A 78 14.86 -2.91 -5.30
C LYS A 78 15.17 -2.95 -6.81
N LYS A 79 14.19 -3.31 -7.65
CA LYS A 79 14.34 -3.30 -9.11
C LYS A 79 14.52 -1.88 -9.64
N ASN A 80 13.72 -0.93 -9.18
CA ASN A 80 13.81 0.48 -9.58
C ASN A 80 15.13 1.11 -9.15
N HIS A 81 15.64 0.81 -7.95
CA HIS A 81 16.94 1.30 -7.50
C HIS A 81 18.09 0.79 -8.40
N ARG A 82 18.01 -0.46 -8.88
CA ARG A 82 18.98 -1.00 -9.85
C ARG A 82 18.93 -0.31 -11.22
N MET A 83 17.74 0.08 -11.68
CA MET A 83 17.54 0.78 -12.96
C MET A 83 17.83 2.28 -12.87
N SER A 84 17.61 2.90 -11.71
CA SER A 84 17.88 4.33 -11.48
C SER A 84 19.37 4.65 -11.46
N TYR A 85 20.24 3.72 -11.05
CA TYR A 85 21.69 3.83 -11.30
C TYR A 85 22.06 3.87 -12.79
N GLN A 86 21.13 3.57 -13.70
CA GLN A 86 21.30 3.64 -15.15
C GLN A 86 20.46 4.73 -15.83
N SER A 87 19.55 5.39 -15.11
CA SER A 87 18.68 6.42 -15.67
C SER A 87 18.11 7.32 -14.58
N ASP A 88 18.60 8.57 -14.55
CA ASP A 88 17.92 9.66 -13.87
C ASP A 88 16.69 10.03 -14.69
N MET A 89 15.50 9.99 -14.08
CA MET A 89 14.41 10.96 -14.28
C MET A 89 13.22 10.58 -13.42
N THR A 90 12.84 11.50 -12.55
CA THR A 90 11.61 11.48 -11.75
C THR A 90 10.45 11.92 -12.63
N SER A 91 9.33 11.20 -12.58
CA SER A 91 8.06 11.71 -13.08
C SER A 91 6.99 11.31 -12.07
N MET A 92 6.50 12.29 -11.33
CA MET A 92 5.45 12.14 -10.34
C MET A 92 4.29 13.03 -10.78
N SER A 93 3.42 12.49 -11.64
CA SER A 93 2.08 13.03 -11.87
C SER A 93 1.28 12.05 -12.73
N GLU A 94 0.26 11.43 -12.14
CA GLU A 94 -1.02 11.14 -12.82
C GLU A 94 -2.09 10.79 -11.78
N GLN A 95 -3.22 11.49 -11.87
CA GLN A 95 -4.33 11.53 -10.91
C GLN A 95 -5.21 10.27 -10.95
N ALA A 96 -5.93 10.06 -9.84
CA ALA A 96 -6.58 8.82 -9.43
C ALA A 96 -8.00 8.58 -9.98
N PHE A 97 -8.40 7.32 -9.78
CA PHE A 97 -9.69 6.68 -10.02
C PHE A 97 -10.93 7.36 -9.40
N THR A 98 -12.01 7.39 -10.20
CA THR A 98 -13.47 7.54 -9.93
C THR A 98 -14.02 8.92 -9.48
N GLU A 99 -14.82 9.55 -10.38
CA GLU A 99 -15.55 10.82 -10.20
C GLU A 99 -16.82 10.71 -9.31
N PRO A 100 -17.20 11.79 -8.58
CA PRO A 100 -18.33 12.64 -9.03
C PRO A 100 -18.26 14.17 -8.71
N SER A 101 -18.64 15.00 -9.70
CA SER A 101 -19.01 16.46 -9.77
C SER A 101 -18.06 17.60 -9.33
N ALA A 102 -18.08 18.69 -10.11
CA ALA A 102 -16.94 19.54 -10.47
C ALA A 102 -16.40 20.60 -9.47
N ASP A 103 -17.15 21.14 -8.50
CA ASP A 103 -16.65 22.30 -7.72
C ASP A 103 -16.08 21.95 -6.33
N LYS A 104 -16.59 20.89 -5.66
CA LYS A 104 -15.99 20.35 -4.42
C LYS A 104 -14.81 19.41 -4.67
N GLN A 105 -14.58 19.08 -5.94
CA GLN A 105 -13.51 18.18 -6.37
C GLN A 105 -12.16 18.86 -6.39
N LEU A 106 -12.07 20.13 -6.78
CA LEU A 106 -10.78 20.79 -6.92
C LEU A 106 -10.06 20.95 -5.57
N GLU A 107 -10.79 21.39 -4.54
CA GLU A 107 -10.25 21.55 -3.18
C GLU A 107 -9.82 20.20 -2.59
N LYS A 108 -10.67 19.17 -2.69
CA LYS A 108 -10.34 17.80 -2.26
C LYS A 108 -9.15 17.23 -3.03
N LYS A 109 -9.08 17.47 -4.34
CA LYS A 109 -7.98 17.02 -5.20
C LYS A 109 -6.67 17.65 -4.75
N GLN A 110 -6.68 18.95 -4.46
CA GLN A 110 -5.51 19.65 -3.93
C GLN A 110 -5.11 19.12 -2.55
N GLU A 111 -6.06 18.87 -1.65
CA GLU A 111 -5.79 18.25 -0.34
C GLU A 111 -5.17 16.86 -0.48
N HIS A 112 -5.68 16.04 -1.40
CA HIS A 112 -5.14 14.72 -1.72
C HIS A 112 -3.72 14.81 -2.28
N GLU A 113 -3.46 15.72 -3.21
CA GLU A 113 -2.13 15.95 -3.77
C GLU A 113 -1.13 16.40 -2.70
N ASN A 114 -1.52 17.34 -1.84
CA ASN A 114 -0.70 17.81 -0.73
C ASN A 114 -0.40 16.68 0.26
N LEU A 115 -1.38 15.82 0.55
CA LEU A 115 -1.18 14.65 1.41
C LEU A 115 -0.22 13.65 0.77
N HIS A 116 -0.36 13.36 -0.52
CA HIS A 116 0.54 12.47 -1.25
C HIS A 116 1.97 13.02 -1.31
N ALA A 117 2.13 14.32 -1.57
CA ALA A 117 3.43 14.98 -1.54
C ALA A 117 4.07 14.89 -0.15
N ALA A 118 3.28 15.08 0.93
CA ALA A 118 3.76 14.94 2.28
C ALA A 118 4.16 13.49 2.63
N LEU A 119 3.37 12.49 2.20
CA LEU A 119 3.69 11.06 2.36
C LEU A 119 4.99 10.68 1.61
N ALA A 120 5.22 11.24 0.42
CA ALA A 120 6.40 10.97 -0.37
C ALA A 120 7.71 11.43 0.30
N LYS A 121 7.63 12.47 1.15
CA LYS A 121 8.77 13.02 1.91
C LYS A 121 9.09 12.23 3.19
N LEU A 122 8.17 11.38 3.66
CA LEU A 122 8.44 10.48 4.78
C LEU A 122 9.47 9.41 4.41
N SER A 123 10.22 8.97 5.42
CA SER A 123 10.99 7.72 5.33
C SER A 123 10.08 6.57 4.91
N SER A 124 10.63 5.60 4.17
CA SER A 124 9.87 4.44 3.69
C SER A 124 9.21 3.67 4.84
N GLU A 125 9.90 3.52 5.98
CA GLU A 125 9.35 2.88 7.18
C GLU A 125 8.18 3.65 7.78
N HIS A 126 8.28 4.99 7.89
CA HIS A 126 7.21 5.82 8.44
C HIS A 126 5.99 5.83 7.53
N ARG A 127 6.20 5.94 6.22
CA ARG A 127 5.12 5.84 5.23
C ARG A 127 4.43 4.49 5.32
N GLU A 128 5.21 3.40 5.35
CA GLU A 128 4.69 2.03 5.40
C GLU A 128 3.76 1.80 6.60
N VAL A 129 4.18 2.18 7.82
CA VAL A 129 3.34 2.00 9.01
C VAL A 129 2.07 2.86 8.98
N LEU A 130 2.12 4.06 8.38
CA LEU A 130 0.94 4.90 8.23
C LEU A 130 -0.03 4.37 7.18
N VAL A 131 0.48 3.90 6.03
CA VAL A 131 -0.36 3.30 4.99
C VAL A 131 -1.10 2.09 5.55
N LEU A 132 -0.39 1.18 6.21
CA LEU A 132 -1.00 -0.01 6.80
C LEU A 132 -2.01 0.32 7.92
N SER A 133 -1.70 1.27 8.81
CA SER A 133 -2.57 1.58 9.96
C SER A 133 -3.73 2.53 9.66
N ARG A 134 -3.54 3.53 8.80
CA ARG A 134 -4.53 4.60 8.57
C ARG A 134 -5.34 4.43 7.30
N PHE A 135 -4.74 3.88 6.25
CA PHE A 135 -5.40 3.73 4.97
C PHE A 135 -5.94 2.32 4.77
N GLN A 136 -5.25 1.31 5.29
CA GLN A 136 -5.70 -0.09 5.22
C GLN A 136 -6.43 -0.56 6.48
N ASP A 137 -6.49 0.28 7.53
CA ASP A 137 -7.18 0.02 8.79
C ASP A 137 -6.82 -1.37 9.36
N LEU A 138 -5.51 -1.65 9.43
CA LEU A 138 -4.97 -2.82 10.09
C LEU A 138 -4.65 -2.49 11.54
N SER A 139 -4.95 -3.42 12.43
CA SER A 139 -4.56 -3.33 13.84
C SER A 139 -3.04 -3.34 13.98
N TYR A 140 -2.53 -2.77 15.07
CA TYR A 140 -1.09 -2.76 15.32
C TYR A 140 -0.50 -4.17 15.48
N ASN A 141 -1.30 -5.14 15.91
CA ASN A 141 -0.92 -6.54 15.97
C ASN A 141 -0.72 -7.13 14.57
N GLU A 142 -1.69 -6.95 13.66
CA GLU A 142 -1.55 -7.41 12.26
C GLU A 142 -0.35 -6.74 11.56
N ILE A 143 -0.13 -5.45 11.80
CA ILE A 143 1.03 -4.73 11.25
C ILE A 143 2.34 -5.27 11.82
N ALA A 144 2.37 -5.59 13.11
CA ALA A 144 3.55 -6.19 13.74
C ALA A 144 3.91 -7.54 13.10
N ASP A 145 2.90 -8.36 12.78
CA ASP A 145 3.07 -9.61 12.05
C ASP A 145 3.57 -9.37 10.61
N ILE A 146 3.01 -8.41 9.89
CA ILE A 146 3.44 -8.08 8.52
C ILE A 146 4.90 -7.59 8.50
N LEU A 147 5.28 -6.76 9.48
CA LEU A 147 6.59 -6.12 9.57
C LEU A 147 7.60 -6.92 10.40
N GLN A 148 7.21 -8.07 10.94
CA GLN A 148 8.05 -8.96 11.76
C GLN A 148 8.70 -8.22 12.94
N THR A 149 7.87 -7.51 13.71
CA THR A 149 8.29 -6.75 14.89
C THR A 149 7.26 -6.86 16.01
N THR A 150 7.38 -6.06 17.07
CA THR A 150 6.42 -6.06 18.18
C THR A 150 5.35 -4.99 18.00
N GLU A 151 4.14 -5.24 18.51
CA GLU A 151 3.05 -4.26 18.52
C GLU A 151 3.46 -2.95 19.20
N GLY A 152 4.24 -3.03 20.29
CA GLY A 152 4.78 -1.86 20.98
C GLY A 152 5.68 -1.01 20.08
N ASN A 153 6.52 -1.63 19.25
CA ASN A 153 7.34 -0.93 18.26
C ASN A 153 6.46 -0.25 17.21
N ILE A 154 5.43 -0.94 16.70
CA ILE A 154 4.48 -0.35 15.75
C ILE A 154 3.79 0.88 16.33
N LYS A 155 3.31 0.80 17.58
CA LYS A 155 2.65 1.94 18.25
C LYS A 155 3.56 3.16 18.32
N VAL A 156 4.83 2.96 18.68
CA VAL A 156 5.83 4.05 18.74
C VAL A 156 6.12 4.60 17.33
N LYS A 157 6.33 3.73 16.34
CA LYS A 157 6.59 4.13 14.95
C LYS A 157 5.42 4.92 14.36
N VAL A 158 4.18 4.44 14.50
CA VAL A 158 2.97 5.14 14.01
C VAL A 158 2.85 6.51 14.66
N HIS A 159 3.09 6.63 15.97
CA HIS A 159 3.06 7.93 16.65
C HIS A 159 4.09 8.92 16.08
N ARG A 160 5.34 8.47 15.89
CA ARG A 160 6.42 9.28 15.31
C ARG A 160 6.11 9.67 13.87
N ALA A 161 5.68 8.72 13.06
CA ALA A 161 5.32 8.93 11.66
C ALA A 161 4.17 9.93 11.50
N MET A 162 3.13 9.86 12.34
CA MET A 162 2.03 10.83 12.33
C MET A 162 2.51 12.25 12.66
N LYS A 163 3.41 12.39 13.65
CA LYS A 163 3.97 13.69 14.02
C LYS A 163 4.80 14.29 12.89
N GLU A 164 5.60 13.46 12.23
CA GLU A 164 6.39 13.86 11.08
C GLU A 164 5.51 14.26 9.89
N LEU A 165 4.50 13.44 9.55
CA LEU A 165 3.55 13.73 8.48
C LEU A 165 2.85 15.07 8.71
N LYS A 166 2.39 15.32 9.95
CA LYS A 166 1.77 16.60 10.31
C LYS A 166 2.72 17.77 10.10
N SER A 167 3.98 17.63 10.52
CA SER A 167 5.01 18.66 10.36
C SER A 167 5.29 18.97 8.88
N ILE A 168 5.41 17.94 8.05
CA ILE A 168 5.62 18.10 6.61
C ILE A 168 4.40 18.73 5.95
N TYR A 169 3.20 18.19 6.21
CA TYR A 169 1.96 18.67 5.60
C TYR A 169 1.69 20.14 5.91
N LEU A 170 1.90 20.58 7.16
CA LEU A 170 1.71 21.99 7.53
C LEU A 170 2.71 22.94 6.85
N LYS A 171 3.90 22.46 6.51
CA LYS A 171 4.88 23.28 5.77
C LYS A 171 4.51 23.47 4.30
N GLU A 172 3.79 22.52 3.69
CA GLU A 172 3.31 22.65 2.30
C GLU A 172 2.08 23.56 2.18
N MET A 173 1.41 23.86 3.30
CA MET A 173 0.23 24.73 3.34
C MET A 173 0.56 26.22 3.51
N ILE A 174 1.83 26.57 3.77
CA ILE A 174 2.33 27.93 3.97
C ILE A 174 3.11 28.35 2.71
#